data_AF-H0AEK4-F1
#
_entry.id   AF-H0AEK4-F1
#
_cell.length_a   1.000
_cell.length_b   1.000
_cell.length_c   1.000
_cell.angle_alpha   90.00
_cell.angle_beta   90.00
_cell.angle_gamma   90.00
#
_symmetry.space_group_name_H-M   'P 1'
#
loop_
_entity.id
_entity.type
_entity.pdbx_description
1 polymer ?
#
loop_
_entity_poly.entity_id
_entity_poly.type
_entity_poly.pdbx_seq_one_letter_code
_entity_poly.pdbx_strand_id
1 'polypeptide(L)' 'MTVIKGLSEEDDLKELASTLKSKMACGGTHKDGEIQLQGDHKRRIVDVLIEEGFSRENIEVK' A
#
# COMPACT_ATOMS: atom_id res chain seq x y z
N MET A 1 -0.41 -6.47 10.80
CA MET A 1 -0.36 -5.06 10.37
C MET A 1 0.64 -5.00 9.24
N THR A 2 0.24 -4.46 8.11
CA THR A 2 1.09 -4.28 6.93
C THR A 2 1.41 -2.80 6.81
N VAL A 3 2.68 -2.45 6.61
CA VAL A 3 3.12 -1.06 6.50
C VAL A 3 3.82 -0.87 5.17
N ILE A 4 3.41 0.13 4.42
CA ILE A 4 4.00 0.52 3.13
C ILE A 4 4.68 1.87 3.32
N LYS A 5 5.95 1.97 2.91
CA LYS A 5 6.77 3.19 3.02
C LYS A 5 7.57 3.38 1.74
N GLY A 6 8.13 4.58 1.53
CA GLY A 6 9.03 4.88 0.41
C GLY A 6 8.33 5.38 -0.86
N LEU A 7 7.06 5.77 -0.76
CA LEU A 7 6.34 6.45 -1.82
C LEU A 7 6.69 7.95 -1.78
N SER A 8 6.99 8.53 -2.94
CA SER A 8 7.62 9.84 -3.04
C SER A 8 6.64 11.01 -2.94
N GLU A 9 5.38 10.82 -3.32
CA GLU A 9 4.36 11.89 -3.33
C GLU A 9 3.24 11.62 -2.31
N GLU A 10 2.91 12.64 -1.51
CA GLU A 10 1.86 12.53 -0.48
C GLU A 10 0.45 12.39 -1.07
N ASP A 11 0.20 12.97 -2.25
CA ASP A 11 -1.06 12.83 -2.97
C ASP A 11 -1.27 11.38 -3.45
N ASP A 12 -0.22 10.75 -4.02
CA ASP A 12 -0.23 9.35 -4.43
C ASP A 12 -0.47 8.40 -3.24
N LEU A 13 0.14 8.70 -2.09
CA LEU A 13 -0.05 7.94 -0.85
C LEU A 13 -1.53 7.89 -0.42
N LYS A 14 -2.25 9.00 -0.58
CA LYS A 14 -3.65 9.11 -0.14
C LYS A 14 -4.59 8.35 -1.08
N GLU A 15 -4.39 8.49 -2.39
CA GLU A 15 -5.16 7.74 -3.38
C GLU A 15 -4.89 6.23 -3.25
N LEU A 16 -3.62 5.85 -3.19
CA LEU A 16 -3.22 4.45 -3.04
C LEU A 16 -3.76 3.85 -1.73
N ALA A 17 -3.71 4.57 -0.61
CA ALA A 17 -4.31 4.11 0.64
C ALA A 17 -5.82 3.86 0.52
N SER A 18 -6.53 4.72 -0.23
CA SER A 18 -7.96 4.53 -0.49
C SER A 18 -8.21 3.29 -1.34
N THR A 19 -7.46 3.14 -2.44
CA THR A 19 -7.56 1.98 -3.33
C THR A 19 -7.25 0.68 -2.61
N LEU A 20 -6.19 0.64 -1.81
CA LEU A 20 -5.81 -0.52 -1.02
C LEU A 20 -6.88 -0.88 0.02
N LYS A 21 -7.46 0.08 0.74
CA LYS A 21 -8.57 -0.19 1.67
C LYS A 21 -9.77 -0.80 0.97
N SER A 22 -10.13 -0.26 -0.20
CA SER A 22 -11.25 -0.73 -1.02
C SER A 22 -11.00 -2.16 -1.53
N LYS A 23 -9.85 -2.40 -2.19
CA LYS A 23 -9.52 -3.73 -2.72
C LYS A 23 -9.35 -4.77 -1.61
N MET A 24 -8.73 -4.39 -0.50
CA MET A 24 -8.40 -5.32 0.58
C MET A 24 -9.56 -5.55 1.54
N ALA A 25 -10.64 -4.75 1.44
CA ALA A 25 -11.77 -4.75 2.37
C ALA A 25 -11.30 -4.66 3.84
N CYS A 26 -10.24 -3.90 4.08
CA CYS A 26 -9.57 -3.79 5.37
C CYS A 26 -9.47 -2.34 5.82
N GLY A 27 -9.48 -2.14 7.15
CA GLY A 27 -9.19 -0.85 7.76
C GLY A 27 -7.72 -0.47 7.57
N GLY A 28 -7.47 0.83 7.42
CA GLY A 28 -6.12 1.36 7.35
C GLY A 28 -6.10 2.88 7.42
N THR A 29 -4.93 3.43 7.66
CA THR A 29 -4.69 4.87 7.68
C THR A 29 -3.40 5.18 6.93
N HIS A 30 -3.31 6.35 6.32
CA HIS A 30 -2.02 6.92 5.97
C HIS A 30 -1.62 7.85 7.14
N LYS A 31 -0.35 7.83 7.54
CA LYS A 31 0.19 8.71 8.58
C LYS A 31 1.69 8.84 8.36
N ASP A 32 2.28 10.02 8.59
CA ASP A 32 3.73 10.20 8.60
C ASP A 32 4.45 9.70 7.32
N GLY A 33 3.81 9.84 6.14
CA GLY A 33 4.37 9.38 4.86
C GLY A 33 4.33 7.86 4.63
N GLU A 34 3.56 7.13 5.43
CA GLU A 34 3.38 5.67 5.31
C GLU A 34 1.91 5.25 5.33
N ILE A 35 1.61 4.14 4.67
CA ILE A 35 0.27 3.52 4.67
C ILE A 35 0.30 2.34 5.63
N GLN A 36 -0.58 2.34 6.62
CA GLN A 36 -0.75 1.27 7.58
C GLN A 36 -2.09 0.58 7.34
N LEU A 37 -2.05 -0.74 7.13
CA LEU A 37 -3.22 -1.57 6.89
C LEU A 37 -3.33 -2.66 7.97
N GLN A 38 -4.55 -2.88 8.44
CA GLN A 38 -4.86 -3.95 9.39
C GLN A 38 -4.79 -5.31 8.67
N GLY A 39 -4.35 -6.35 9.38
CA GLY A 39 -4.14 -7.69 8.81
C GLY A 39 -2.74 -7.95 8.26
N ASP A 40 -2.54 -9.18 7.76
CA ASP A 40 -1.35 -9.60 7.01
C ASP A 40 -1.75 -9.79 5.55
N HIS A 41 -1.31 -8.84 4.75
CA HIS A 41 -1.74 -8.68 3.38
C HIS A 41 -0.58 -8.50 2.42
N LYS A 42 0.66 -8.70 2.91
CA LYS A 42 1.89 -8.42 2.17
C LYS A 42 1.88 -9.01 0.76
N ARG A 43 1.43 -10.26 0.63
CA ARG A 43 1.41 -10.96 -0.66
C ARG A 43 0.42 -10.35 -1.66
N ARG A 44 -0.80 -10.07 -1.21
CA ARG A 44 -1.87 -9.50 -2.04
C ARG A 44 -1.63 -8.03 -2.34
N ILE A 45 -0.92 -7.31 -1.46
CA ILE A 45 -0.55 -5.91 -1.67
C ILE A 45 0.43 -5.74 -2.82
N VAL A 46 1.37 -6.68 -2.99
CA VAL A 46 2.32 -6.65 -4.11
C VAL A 46 1.56 -6.74 -5.42
N ASP A 47 0.59 -7.65 -5.53
CA ASP A 47 -0.20 -7.81 -6.75
C ASP A 47 -1.01 -6.53 -7.06
N VAL A 48 -1.65 -5.93 -6.04
CA VAL A 48 -2.38 -4.67 -6.22
C VAL A 48 -1.44 -3.53 -6.63
N LEU A 49 -0.28 -3.39 -6.01
CA LEU A 49 0.70 -2.36 -6.38
C LEU A 49 1.16 -2.53 -7.84
N ILE A 50 1.37 -3.77 -8.29
CA ILE A 50 1.70 -4.04 -9.69
C ILE A 50 0.54 -3.65 -10.63
N GLU A 51 -0.71 -3.92 -10.24
CA GLU A 51 -1.89 -3.49 -11.00
C GLU A 51 -2.02 -1.95 -11.10
N GLU A 52 -1.64 -1.22 -10.05
CA GLU A 52 -1.64 0.24 -10.02
C GLU A 52 -0.46 0.86 -10.80
N GLY A 53 0.44 0.03 -11.35
CA GLY A 53 1.55 0.47 -12.20
C GLY A 53 2.93 0.51 -11.53
N PHE A 54 3.04 0.06 -10.27
CA PHE A 54 4.34 -0.05 -9.60
C PHE A 54 5.12 -1.26 -10.12
N SER A 55 6.40 -1.06 -10.42
CA SER A 55 7.26 -2.15 -10.87
C SER A 55 7.58 -3.11 -9.72
N ARG A 56 7.40 -4.42 -9.94
CA ARG A 56 7.64 -5.45 -8.92
C ARG A 56 9.06 -5.41 -8.35
N GLU A 57 10.05 -5.05 -9.17
CA GLU A 57 11.45 -4.90 -8.76
C GLU A 57 11.68 -3.81 -7.71
N ASN A 58 10.79 -2.81 -7.65
CA ASN A 58 10.84 -1.73 -6.66
C ASN A 58 10.08 -2.05 -5.38
N ILE A 59 9.47 -3.24 -5.28
CA ILE A 59 8.66 -3.65 -4.13
C ILE A 59 9.44 -4.66 -3.30
N GLU A 60 9.92 -4.23 -2.14
CA GLU A 60 10.56 -5.10 -1.16
C GLU A 60 9.58 -5.50 -0.06
N VAL A 61 9.41 -6.80 0.16
CA VAL A 61 8.55 -7.34 1.23
C VAL A 61 9.43 -8.00 2.29
N LYS A 62 9.41 -7.44 3.51
CA LYS A 62 10.05 -7.98 4.72
C LYS A 62 9.00 -8.36 5.74
#